data_AF-A0A2Z6N143-F1
#
_entry.id   AF-A0A2Z6N143-F1
#
_cell.length_a   1.000
_cell.length_b   1.000
_cell.length_c   1.000
_cell.angle_alpha   90.00
_cell.angle_beta   90.00
_cell.angle_gamma   90.00
#
_symmetry.space_group_name_H-M   'P 1'
#
loop_
_entity.id
_entity.type
_entity.pdbx_description
1 polymer ?
#
loop_
_entity_poly.entity_id
_entity_poly.type
_entity_poly.pdbx_seq_one_letter_code
_entity_poly.pdbx_strand_id
1 'polypeptide(L)'
;MNDGLKGWTTFGDAKIELRESLGNKYVVAHSRNQPHDSVSRNIHLQKGLHYSLSAWIQVSEADVPVTAVVKTTKEYKFGGAIYAESNCWSMLKGGFTADTTEVAQLYFQSNTTSAEIWIDNISLQPFTEKEWSSHQEQSSQEEMLRYAKKHGIFVRGHNILWNDPRYQPNWVSSLSSSQLNAAVQRRVNSVVQRYKGQLIGWDVVNENLHFSFFESKLGQDFSARMHNQVHNIDPRTLLFLNDYNTIEESRDGLSSPSRYIQKIRQIQSSNRQLPLAIGLESHFPSSPPNLPYMRASLDILRSSGYFEQVLREAHSHPRIRGIVLWTAWKPNGCYRMCLTDNNFRNLPTGNVVDKLLKEWGKRTVSTMTDENGFLETSLFHGDYDVEISHPVKKNYTFTHKMQVLSKDESEKTRQFIQLSI
;
A
#
# COMPACT_ATOMS: atom_id res chain seq x y z
N MET A 1 -33.26 -17.40 -0.38
CA MET A 1 -33.83 -18.59 0.30
C MET A 1 -35.31 -18.33 0.56
N ASN A 2 -36.16 -19.35 0.76
CA ASN A 2 -37.62 -19.19 0.69
C ASN A 2 -38.32 -19.72 1.96
N ASP A 3 -37.63 -19.64 3.09
CA ASP A 3 -37.91 -20.41 4.32
C ASP A 3 -38.76 -19.66 5.37
N GLY A 4 -39.17 -18.42 5.09
CA GLY A 4 -40.07 -17.63 5.95
C GLY A 4 -39.49 -17.35 7.35
N LEU A 5 -40.32 -17.49 8.39
CA LEU A 5 -39.93 -17.26 9.80
C LEU A 5 -38.97 -18.32 10.38
N LYS A 6 -38.53 -19.32 9.59
CA LYS A 6 -37.74 -20.46 10.08
C LYS A 6 -36.36 -20.03 10.58
N GLY A 7 -36.20 -20.05 11.91
CA GLY A 7 -35.01 -19.58 12.61
C GLY A 7 -35.15 -18.20 13.26
N TRP A 8 -36.32 -17.57 13.13
CA TRP A 8 -36.74 -16.40 13.90
C TRP A 8 -37.59 -16.83 15.10
N THR A 9 -37.41 -16.15 16.22
CA THR A 9 -38.18 -16.30 17.46
C THR A 9 -38.60 -14.92 17.95
N THR A 10 -39.54 -14.83 18.88
CA THR A 10 -39.81 -13.57 19.59
C THR A 10 -38.68 -13.26 20.58
N PHE A 11 -38.56 -12.00 20.97
CA PHE A 11 -37.87 -11.57 22.18
C PHE A 11 -38.85 -10.70 22.97
N GLY A 12 -38.98 -10.94 24.27
CA GLY A 12 -40.11 -10.39 25.03
C GLY A 12 -41.45 -10.82 24.43
N ASP A 13 -42.44 -9.93 24.53
CA ASP A 13 -43.85 -10.21 24.23
C ASP A 13 -44.30 -9.66 22.84
N ALA A 14 -43.35 -9.30 21.97
CA ALA A 14 -43.66 -8.92 20.59
C ALA A 14 -44.38 -10.04 19.83
N LYS A 15 -45.28 -9.64 18.93
CA LYS A 15 -45.76 -10.51 17.86
C LYS A 15 -44.82 -10.38 16.67
N ILE A 16 -44.56 -11.51 16.00
CA ILE A 16 -43.73 -11.54 14.79
C ILE A 16 -44.47 -12.15 13.62
N GLU A 17 -44.34 -11.53 12.46
CA GLU A 17 -44.89 -12.03 11.20
C GLU A 17 -43.92 -11.78 10.03
N LEU A 18 -44.15 -12.49 8.93
CA LEU A 18 -43.41 -12.29 7.68
C LEU A 18 -44.27 -11.42 6.75
N ARG A 19 -43.75 -10.27 6.33
CA ARG A 19 -44.38 -9.43 5.30
C ARG A 19 -43.57 -9.50 4.00
N GLU A 20 -44.23 -9.19 2.89
CA GLU A 20 -43.60 -9.12 1.57
C GLU A 20 -43.97 -7.79 0.90
N SER A 21 -42.99 -7.10 0.32
CA SER A 21 -43.19 -5.88 -0.46
C SER A 21 -42.20 -5.84 -1.61
N LEU A 22 -42.69 -5.51 -2.82
CA LEU A 22 -41.88 -5.47 -4.06
C LEU A 22 -41.04 -6.73 -4.32
N GLY A 23 -41.48 -7.89 -3.82
CA GLY A 23 -40.79 -9.19 -3.94
C GLY A 23 -39.75 -9.47 -2.85
N ASN A 24 -39.47 -8.52 -1.95
CA ASN A 24 -38.61 -8.71 -0.79
C ASN A 24 -39.43 -9.18 0.42
N LYS A 25 -38.99 -10.26 1.08
CA LYS A 25 -39.63 -10.86 2.26
C LYS A 25 -38.85 -10.53 3.52
N TYR A 26 -39.49 -9.85 4.46
CA TYR A 26 -38.86 -9.33 5.68
C TYR A 26 -39.68 -9.72 6.92
N VAL A 27 -39.03 -9.75 8.08
CA VAL A 27 -39.70 -10.07 9.35
C VAL A 27 -40.07 -8.77 10.06
N VAL A 28 -41.28 -8.71 10.59
CA VAL A 28 -41.79 -7.57 11.36
C VAL A 28 -42.00 -7.98 12.81
N ALA A 29 -41.45 -7.20 13.74
CA ALA A 29 -41.86 -7.20 15.14
C ALA A 29 -42.88 -6.08 15.38
N HIS A 30 -44.09 -6.46 15.80
CA HIS A 30 -45.22 -5.55 16.04
C HIS A 30 -45.88 -5.82 17.40
N SER A 31 -46.82 -4.95 17.78
CA SER A 31 -47.50 -5.00 19.09
C SER A 31 -46.51 -5.02 20.27
N ARG A 32 -45.45 -4.22 20.16
CA ARG A 32 -44.35 -4.12 21.13
C ARG A 32 -44.78 -3.26 22.33
N ASN A 33 -44.49 -3.71 23.56
CA ASN A 33 -44.86 -3.04 24.81
C ASN A 33 -43.62 -2.55 25.58
N GLN A 34 -42.51 -3.29 25.48
CA GLN A 34 -41.21 -2.98 26.06
C GLN A 34 -40.18 -2.63 24.95
N PRO A 35 -39.13 -1.84 25.25
CA PRO A 35 -38.12 -1.48 24.26
C PRO A 35 -37.45 -2.68 23.57
N HIS A 36 -37.30 -3.79 24.29
CA HIS A 36 -36.68 -5.03 23.83
C HIS A 36 -37.65 -6.00 23.14
N ASP A 37 -38.97 -5.76 23.18
CA ASP A 37 -39.95 -6.59 22.48
C ASP A 37 -39.63 -6.57 20.98
N SER A 38 -39.27 -7.72 20.39
CA SER A 38 -38.72 -7.77 19.04
C SER A 38 -38.69 -9.16 18.41
N VAL A 39 -38.07 -9.26 17.23
CA VAL A 39 -37.51 -10.52 16.71
C VAL A 39 -36.21 -10.86 17.43
N SER A 40 -35.94 -12.15 17.58
CA SER A 40 -34.64 -12.70 17.93
C SER A 40 -34.23 -13.84 17.01
N ARG A 41 -32.93 -14.16 17.02
CA ARG A 41 -32.36 -15.35 16.41
C ARG A 41 -31.25 -15.92 17.28
N ASN A 42 -31.28 -17.23 17.48
CA ASN A 42 -30.20 -17.95 18.14
C ASN A 42 -28.94 -17.94 17.26
N ILE A 43 -27.82 -17.51 17.82
CA ILE A 43 -26.50 -17.44 17.17
C ILE A 43 -25.48 -18.27 17.96
N HIS A 44 -24.58 -18.94 17.26
CA HIS A 44 -23.55 -19.79 17.88
C HIS A 44 -22.27 -18.97 18.04
N LEU A 45 -21.94 -18.65 19.28
CA LEU A 45 -20.72 -17.94 19.65
C LEU A 45 -19.60 -18.93 19.94
N GLN A 46 -18.38 -18.55 19.56
CA GLN A 46 -17.15 -19.25 19.89
C GLN A 46 -16.16 -18.27 20.53
N LYS A 47 -15.66 -18.62 21.71
CA LYS A 47 -14.77 -17.76 22.50
C LYS A 47 -13.53 -17.35 21.70
N GLY A 48 -13.22 -16.05 21.71
CA GLY A 48 -12.05 -15.46 21.05
C GLY A 48 -12.24 -15.19 19.56
N LEU A 49 -13.45 -15.37 19.02
CA LEU A 49 -13.81 -14.82 17.71
C LEU A 49 -14.49 -13.46 17.88
N HIS A 50 -14.21 -12.58 16.94
CA HIS A 50 -14.97 -11.35 16.72
C HIS A 50 -16.07 -11.65 15.68
N TYR A 51 -17.16 -10.90 15.74
CA TYR A 51 -18.29 -11.04 14.84
C TYR A 51 -18.64 -9.70 14.22
N SER A 52 -18.62 -9.62 12.89
CA SER A 52 -19.13 -8.47 12.12
C SER A 52 -20.62 -8.65 11.91
N LEU A 53 -21.42 -7.69 12.37
CA LEU A 53 -22.87 -7.67 12.19
C LEU A 53 -23.26 -6.64 11.13
N SER A 54 -24.15 -7.06 10.23
CA SER A 54 -24.92 -6.17 9.36
C SER A 54 -26.38 -6.62 9.29
N ALA A 55 -27.28 -5.65 9.19
CA ALA A 55 -28.73 -5.86 9.09
C ALA A 55 -29.34 -4.72 8.26
N TRP A 56 -30.39 -5.00 7.49
CA TRP A 56 -31.26 -3.95 6.97
C TRP A 56 -32.44 -3.78 7.92
N ILE A 57 -32.70 -2.54 8.34
CA ILE A 57 -33.74 -2.18 9.30
C ILE A 57 -34.62 -1.09 8.69
N GLN A 58 -35.94 -1.23 8.81
CA GLN A 58 -36.94 -0.20 8.55
C GLN A 58 -37.91 -0.16 9.73
N VAL A 59 -38.68 0.92 9.90
CA VAL A 59 -39.69 1.08 10.97
C VAL A 59 -41.03 1.57 10.41
N SER A 60 -42.12 1.49 11.18
CA SER A 60 -43.48 1.72 10.62
C SER A 60 -43.93 3.18 10.49
N GLU A 61 -43.38 4.12 11.26
CA GLU A 61 -43.99 5.45 11.45
C GLU A 61 -42.96 6.60 11.42
N ALA A 62 -42.22 6.77 12.51
CA ALA A 62 -41.21 7.82 12.68
C ALA A 62 -39.81 7.19 12.72
N ASP A 63 -38.81 7.96 12.29
CA ASP A 63 -37.42 7.52 12.30
C ASP A 63 -36.93 7.39 13.76
N VAL A 64 -36.37 6.24 14.13
CA VAL A 64 -36.03 5.91 15.53
C VAL A 64 -34.71 5.17 15.68
N PRO A 65 -34.01 5.33 16.82
CA PRO A 65 -32.80 4.55 17.09
C PRO A 65 -33.15 3.08 17.31
N VAL A 66 -32.56 2.19 16.49
CA VAL A 66 -32.65 0.73 16.64
C VAL A 66 -31.26 0.19 16.96
N THR A 67 -31.15 -0.57 18.06
CA THR A 67 -29.91 -1.15 18.56
C THR A 67 -29.96 -2.66 18.49
N ALA A 68 -28.94 -3.27 17.87
CA ALA A 68 -28.73 -4.70 17.91
C ALA A 68 -28.06 -5.10 19.23
N VAL A 69 -28.57 -6.13 19.91
CA VAL A 69 -28.07 -6.62 21.19
C VAL A 69 -27.96 -8.14 21.16
N VAL A 70 -26.87 -8.67 21.71
CA VAL A 70 -26.63 -10.10 21.88
C VAL A 70 -26.70 -10.46 23.36
N LYS A 71 -27.78 -11.13 23.76
CA LYS A 71 -27.95 -11.72 25.09
C LYS A 71 -27.17 -13.02 25.17
N THR A 72 -26.17 -13.06 26.06
CA THR A 72 -25.44 -14.26 26.46
C THR A 72 -25.94 -14.75 27.83
N THR A 73 -25.43 -15.89 28.29
CA THR A 73 -25.62 -16.41 29.65
C THR A 73 -25.02 -15.54 30.76
N LYS A 74 -24.14 -14.58 30.42
CA LYS A 74 -23.45 -13.70 31.39
C LYS A 74 -23.90 -12.25 31.33
N GLU A 75 -24.09 -11.73 30.12
CA GLU A 75 -24.28 -10.29 29.87
C GLU A 75 -24.99 -10.01 28.54
N TYR A 76 -25.35 -8.75 28.33
CA TYR A 76 -25.89 -8.22 27.07
C TYR A 76 -24.79 -7.45 26.34
N LYS A 77 -24.33 -7.96 25.20
CA LYS A 77 -23.34 -7.29 24.34
C LYS A 77 -24.04 -6.38 23.33
N PHE A 78 -23.55 -5.15 23.18
CA PHE A 78 -23.95 -4.25 22.10
C PHE A 78 -23.39 -4.75 20.76
N GLY A 79 -24.25 -4.93 19.76
CA GLY A 79 -23.89 -5.42 18.42
C GLY A 79 -23.80 -4.33 17.34
N GLY A 80 -24.25 -3.11 17.62
CA GLY A 80 -24.36 -2.00 16.67
C GLY A 80 -25.68 -1.24 16.84
N ALA A 81 -25.77 -0.03 16.29
CA ALA A 81 -27.00 0.75 16.27
C ALA A 81 -27.12 1.56 14.98
N ILE A 82 -28.35 1.92 14.63
CA ILE A 82 -28.70 2.77 13.49
C ILE A 82 -29.84 3.70 13.88
N TYR A 83 -29.96 4.85 13.23
CA TYR A 83 -31.22 5.60 13.19
C TYR A 83 -31.99 5.04 12.00
N ALA A 84 -33.02 4.23 12.27
CA ALA A 84 -33.77 3.54 11.23
C ALA A 84 -34.89 4.44 10.71
N GLU A 85 -34.97 4.57 9.39
CA GLU A 85 -35.97 5.39 8.70
C GLU A 85 -37.30 4.63 8.54
N SER A 86 -38.42 5.35 8.50
CA SER A 86 -39.73 4.71 8.28
C SER A 86 -40.08 4.47 6.82
N ASN A 87 -39.51 5.26 5.90
CA ASN A 87 -39.79 5.19 4.47
C ASN A 87 -38.64 4.60 3.63
N CYS A 88 -37.56 4.17 4.29
CA CYS A 88 -36.34 3.68 3.66
C CYS A 88 -35.73 2.52 4.48
N TRP A 89 -34.96 1.65 3.83
CA TRP A 89 -34.19 0.62 4.51
C TRP A 89 -32.83 1.16 4.94
N SER A 90 -32.61 1.34 6.24
CA SER A 90 -31.34 1.79 6.81
C SER A 90 -30.45 0.58 7.16
N MET A 91 -29.19 0.58 6.71
CA MET A 91 -28.25 -0.51 6.99
C MET A 91 -27.52 -0.31 8.32
N LEU A 92 -27.91 -1.07 9.34
CA LEU A 92 -27.15 -1.21 10.59
C LEU A 92 -25.84 -1.95 10.31
N LYS A 93 -24.74 -1.44 10.88
CA LYS A 93 -23.44 -2.12 10.94
C LYS A 93 -22.87 -2.04 12.35
N GLY A 94 -22.14 -3.06 12.75
CA GLY A 94 -21.42 -3.11 14.02
C GLY A 94 -20.69 -4.44 14.20
N GLY A 95 -20.38 -4.77 15.44
CA GLY A 95 -19.73 -6.03 15.79
C GLY A 95 -19.35 -6.11 17.26
N PHE A 96 -18.92 -7.30 17.69
CA PHE A 96 -18.56 -7.60 19.07
C PHE A 96 -17.57 -8.77 19.14
N THR A 97 -16.84 -8.90 20.24
CA THR A 97 -16.02 -10.08 20.56
C THR A 97 -16.81 -11.04 21.46
N ALA A 98 -16.71 -12.35 21.22
CA ALA A 98 -17.30 -13.38 22.07
C ALA A 98 -16.31 -13.86 23.15
N ASP A 99 -16.67 -13.69 24.42
CA ASP A 99 -15.85 -14.12 25.57
C ASP A 99 -16.14 -15.56 26.03
N THR A 100 -17.11 -16.20 25.37
CA THR A 100 -17.71 -17.49 25.71
C THR A 100 -18.04 -18.28 24.44
N THR A 101 -18.10 -19.60 24.57
CA THR A 101 -18.61 -20.50 23.52
C THR A 101 -19.98 -20.99 23.96
N GLU A 102 -21.04 -20.49 23.33
CA GLU A 102 -22.42 -20.72 23.76
C GLU A 102 -23.44 -20.42 22.64
N VAL A 103 -24.71 -20.77 22.85
CA VAL A 103 -25.82 -20.30 22.01
C VAL A 103 -26.39 -19.03 22.65
N ALA A 104 -26.20 -17.90 21.99
CA ALA A 104 -26.66 -16.58 22.42
C ALA A 104 -27.87 -16.13 21.58
N GLN A 105 -28.62 -15.12 22.05
CA GLN A 105 -29.76 -14.55 21.31
C GLN A 105 -29.41 -13.16 20.78
N LEU A 106 -29.34 -13.00 19.46
CA LEU A 106 -29.32 -11.69 18.80
C LEU A 106 -30.76 -11.17 18.69
N TYR A 107 -31.04 -9.96 19.17
CA TYR A 107 -32.32 -9.26 19.04
C TYR A 107 -32.10 -7.76 18.79
N PHE A 108 -33.17 -7.03 18.47
CA PHE A 108 -33.11 -5.61 18.09
C PHE A 108 -34.08 -4.77 18.93
N GLN A 109 -33.59 -3.74 19.62
CA GLN A 109 -34.40 -2.94 20.54
C GLN A 109 -34.50 -1.47 20.11
N SER A 110 -35.63 -0.84 20.42
CA SER A 110 -35.84 0.60 20.28
C SER A 110 -36.76 1.11 21.38
N ASN A 111 -36.41 2.26 21.98
CA ASN A 111 -37.18 2.86 23.07
C ASN A 111 -38.58 3.33 22.63
N THR A 112 -38.76 3.61 21.34
CA THR A 112 -40.08 3.88 20.77
C THR A 112 -40.79 2.56 20.53
N THR A 113 -41.77 2.23 21.36
CA THR A 113 -42.51 0.95 21.30
C THR A 113 -43.71 0.97 20.35
N SER A 114 -44.25 2.14 20.00
CA SER A 114 -45.29 2.27 18.97
C SER A 114 -44.80 1.86 17.58
N ALA A 115 -43.55 2.16 17.25
CA ALA A 115 -42.93 1.77 16.00
C ALA A 115 -42.72 0.26 15.93
N GLU A 116 -43.21 -0.37 14.86
CA GLU A 116 -42.78 -1.72 14.49
C GLU A 116 -41.30 -1.70 14.06
N ILE A 117 -40.60 -2.82 14.24
CA ILE A 117 -39.23 -3.00 13.72
C ILE A 117 -39.27 -4.02 12.59
N TRP A 118 -38.92 -3.61 11.38
CA TRP A 118 -38.88 -4.43 10.18
C TRP A 118 -37.43 -4.77 9.85
N ILE A 119 -37.14 -6.05 9.58
CA ILE A 119 -35.77 -6.56 9.48
C ILE A 119 -35.61 -7.52 8.30
N ASP A 120 -34.54 -7.32 7.51
CA ASP A 120 -34.12 -8.22 6.44
C ASP A 120 -32.59 -8.44 6.41
N ASN A 121 -32.17 -9.53 5.75
CA ASN A 121 -30.83 -9.81 5.27
C ASN A 121 -29.72 -9.60 6.32
N ILE A 122 -29.93 -10.18 7.50
CA ILE A 122 -28.94 -10.20 8.58
C ILE A 122 -27.79 -11.15 8.25
N SER A 123 -26.59 -10.58 8.25
CA SER A 123 -25.32 -11.30 8.12
C SER A 123 -24.48 -11.06 9.36
N LEU A 124 -24.11 -12.15 10.03
CA LEU A 124 -23.21 -12.18 11.18
C LEU A 124 -22.01 -13.05 10.81
N GLN A 125 -20.84 -12.45 10.59
CA GLN A 125 -19.65 -13.14 10.08
C GLN A 125 -18.56 -13.22 11.17
N PRO A 126 -18.14 -14.43 11.59
CA PRO A 126 -17.03 -14.60 12.52
C PRO A 126 -15.68 -14.34 11.84
N PHE A 127 -14.72 -13.81 12.59
CA PHE A 127 -13.31 -13.72 12.20
C PHE A 127 -12.39 -13.79 13.44
N THR A 128 -11.17 -14.25 13.26
CA THR A 128 -10.15 -14.34 14.32
C THR A 128 -9.42 -13.01 14.52
N GLU A 129 -8.81 -12.83 15.70
CA GLU A 129 -7.87 -11.73 15.99
C GLU A 129 -6.73 -11.63 14.96
N LYS A 130 -6.33 -12.75 14.36
CA LYS A 130 -5.31 -12.78 13.30
C LYS A 130 -5.83 -12.21 11.97
N GLU A 131 -7.07 -12.48 11.61
CA GLU A 131 -7.72 -11.91 10.43
C GLU A 131 -8.04 -10.43 10.65
N TRP A 132 -8.47 -10.05 11.86
CA TRP A 132 -8.63 -8.65 12.29
C TRP A 132 -7.31 -7.87 12.15
N SER A 133 -6.24 -8.37 12.76
CA SER A 133 -4.90 -7.77 12.67
C SER A 133 -4.42 -7.66 11.21
N SER A 134 -4.63 -8.70 10.38
CA SER A 134 -4.28 -8.65 8.96
C SER A 134 -5.11 -7.63 8.15
N HIS A 135 -6.38 -7.41 8.50
CA HIS A 135 -7.21 -6.36 7.90
C HIS A 135 -6.80 -4.96 8.36
N GLN A 136 -6.42 -4.81 9.64
CA GLN A 136 -5.92 -3.56 10.21
C GLN A 136 -4.57 -3.15 9.58
N GLU A 137 -3.65 -4.10 9.38
CA GLU A 137 -2.40 -3.89 8.66
C GLU A 137 -2.64 -3.47 7.20
N GLN A 138 -3.56 -4.14 6.50
CA GLN A 138 -3.92 -3.78 5.12
C GLN A 138 -4.52 -2.37 5.05
N SER A 139 -5.48 -2.05 5.92
CA SER A 139 -6.09 -0.72 6.01
C SER A 139 -5.04 0.37 6.24
N SER A 140 -4.05 0.09 7.10
CA SER A 140 -2.93 0.99 7.36
C SER A 140 -2.03 1.22 6.14
N GLN A 141 -1.79 0.18 5.33
CA GLN A 141 -1.06 0.29 4.05
C GLN A 141 -1.83 1.13 3.02
N GLU A 142 -3.14 0.93 2.93
CA GLU A 142 -4.02 1.68 2.02
C GLU A 142 -4.12 3.17 2.42
N GLU A 143 -4.17 3.47 3.72
CA GLU A 143 -4.13 4.86 4.22
C GLU A 143 -2.76 5.52 3.99
N MET A 144 -1.66 4.80 4.21
CA MET A 144 -0.30 5.28 3.91
C MET A 144 -0.14 5.61 2.41
N LEU A 145 -0.65 4.75 1.53
CA LEU A 145 -0.63 4.99 0.08
C LEU A 145 -1.53 6.17 -0.32
N ARG A 146 -2.70 6.33 0.32
CA ARG A 146 -3.60 7.48 0.12
C ARG A 146 -2.94 8.79 0.56
N TYR A 147 -2.25 8.79 1.70
CA TYR A 147 -1.45 9.91 2.17
C TYR A 147 -0.32 10.25 1.19
N ALA A 148 0.48 9.25 0.79
CA ALA A 148 1.55 9.45 -0.18
C ALA A 148 1.03 10.08 -1.49
N LYS A 149 -0.04 9.53 -2.06
CA LYS A 149 -0.70 10.04 -3.26
C LYS A 149 -1.25 11.47 -3.09
N LYS A 150 -1.87 11.78 -1.95
CA LYS A 150 -2.37 13.13 -1.61
C LYS A 150 -1.24 14.17 -1.57
N HIS A 151 -0.04 13.77 -1.16
CA HIS A 151 1.13 14.63 -1.01
C HIS A 151 2.14 14.53 -2.18
N GLY A 152 1.79 13.85 -3.29
CA GLY A 152 2.66 13.72 -4.47
C GLY A 152 3.88 12.81 -4.26
N ILE A 153 3.88 11.99 -3.21
CA ILE A 153 4.98 11.10 -2.86
C ILE A 153 4.86 9.80 -3.65
N PHE A 154 5.88 9.48 -4.44
CA PHE A 154 5.98 8.22 -5.18
C PHE A 154 6.32 7.03 -4.25
N VAL A 155 5.73 5.86 -4.52
CA VAL A 155 5.88 4.66 -3.68
C VAL A 155 6.39 3.47 -4.52
N ARG A 156 7.42 2.77 -4.03
CA ARG A 156 7.90 1.48 -4.58
C ARG A 156 7.30 0.33 -3.76
N GLY A 157 6.79 -0.70 -4.44
CA GLY A 157 6.18 -1.87 -3.81
C GLY A 157 7.22 -2.89 -3.35
N HIS A 158 7.72 -2.74 -2.13
CA HIS A 158 8.59 -3.71 -1.45
C HIS A 158 7.77 -4.58 -0.48
N ASN A 159 7.57 -5.89 -0.70
CA ASN A 159 7.89 -6.68 -1.90
C ASN A 159 6.73 -7.66 -2.21
N ILE A 160 6.69 -8.19 -3.44
CA ILE A 160 5.67 -9.20 -3.80
C ILE A 160 6.10 -10.56 -3.22
N LEU A 161 7.34 -10.98 -3.44
CA LEU A 161 7.91 -12.23 -2.90
C LEU A 161 9.31 -11.98 -2.35
N TRP A 162 9.66 -12.61 -1.23
CA TRP A 162 11.00 -12.56 -0.63
C TRP A 162 11.61 -13.97 -0.69
N ASN A 163 12.75 -14.15 -1.34
CA ASN A 163 13.27 -15.50 -1.62
C ASN A 163 14.03 -16.12 -0.43
N ASP A 164 14.36 -15.34 0.61
CA ASP A 164 14.91 -15.82 1.88
C ASP A 164 13.85 -16.59 2.70
N PRO A 165 14.09 -17.87 3.05
CA PRO A 165 13.19 -18.66 3.89
C PRO A 165 12.90 -18.05 5.27
N ARG A 166 13.79 -17.19 5.82
CA ARG A 166 13.64 -16.60 7.17
C ARG A 166 12.48 -15.61 7.27
N TYR A 167 12.10 -14.98 6.16
CA TYR A 167 10.98 -14.03 6.10
C TYR A 167 9.70 -14.66 5.53
N GLN A 168 9.70 -15.97 5.24
CA GLN A 168 8.49 -16.69 4.85
C GLN A 168 7.63 -17.04 6.08
N PRO A 169 6.31 -16.80 6.05
CA PRO A 169 5.41 -17.25 7.10
C PRO A 169 5.54 -18.75 7.37
N ASN A 170 5.54 -19.16 8.65
CA ASN A 170 5.90 -20.53 9.09
C ASN A 170 5.13 -21.68 8.40
N TRP A 171 3.95 -21.42 7.84
CA TRP A 171 3.15 -22.41 7.10
C TRP A 171 3.59 -22.62 5.64
N VAL A 172 4.39 -21.73 5.06
CA VAL A 172 4.85 -21.79 3.66
C VAL A 172 5.93 -22.86 3.47
N SER A 173 6.74 -23.11 4.50
CA SER A 173 7.81 -24.12 4.47
C SER A 173 7.26 -25.54 4.29
N SER A 174 6.13 -25.85 4.94
CA SER A 174 5.46 -27.15 4.95
C SER A 174 4.53 -27.44 3.77
N LEU A 175 4.34 -26.48 2.84
CA LEU A 175 3.52 -26.71 1.65
C LEU A 175 4.21 -27.61 0.61
N SER A 176 3.43 -28.47 -0.03
CA SER A 176 3.83 -29.15 -1.27
C SER A 176 3.96 -28.14 -2.42
N SER A 177 4.71 -28.47 -3.48
CA SER A 177 4.90 -27.54 -4.62
C SER A 177 3.60 -27.09 -5.28
N SER A 178 2.55 -27.92 -5.31
CA SER A 178 1.23 -27.52 -5.86
C SER A 178 0.49 -26.55 -4.94
N GLN A 179 0.50 -26.79 -3.62
CA GLN A 179 -0.06 -25.89 -2.61
C GLN A 179 0.70 -24.55 -2.57
N LEU A 180 2.03 -24.60 -2.64
CA LEU A 180 2.92 -23.44 -2.66
C LEU A 180 2.70 -22.60 -3.91
N ASN A 181 2.63 -23.23 -5.10
CA ASN A 181 2.28 -22.52 -6.34
C ASN A 181 0.92 -21.84 -6.21
N ALA A 182 -0.10 -22.54 -5.69
CA ALA A 182 -1.43 -21.95 -5.48
C ALA A 182 -1.42 -20.79 -4.47
N ALA A 183 -0.59 -20.85 -3.42
CA ALA A 183 -0.42 -19.76 -2.45
C ALA A 183 0.28 -18.54 -3.08
N VAL A 184 1.37 -18.76 -3.83
CA VAL A 184 2.06 -17.70 -4.59
C VAL A 184 1.11 -17.05 -5.59
N GLN A 185 0.39 -17.85 -6.40
CA GLN A 185 -0.57 -17.35 -7.38
C GLN A 185 -1.66 -16.47 -6.75
N ARG A 186 -2.21 -16.88 -5.60
CA ARG A 186 -3.16 -16.04 -4.83
C ARG A 186 -2.52 -14.73 -4.37
N ARG A 187 -1.28 -14.75 -3.85
CA ARG A 187 -0.58 -13.55 -3.35
C ARG A 187 -0.20 -12.57 -4.47
N VAL A 188 0.36 -13.06 -5.58
CA VAL A 188 0.71 -12.22 -6.74
C VAL A 188 -0.56 -11.55 -7.30
N ASN A 189 -1.63 -12.32 -7.51
CA ASN A 189 -2.88 -11.77 -8.02
C ASN A 189 -3.53 -10.77 -7.03
N SER A 190 -3.58 -11.06 -5.73
CA SER A 190 -4.25 -10.17 -4.77
C SER A 190 -3.47 -8.88 -4.50
N VAL A 191 -2.14 -8.94 -4.36
CA VAL A 191 -1.30 -7.78 -4.05
C VAL A 191 -1.20 -6.85 -5.25
N VAL A 192 -0.90 -7.39 -6.44
CA VAL A 192 -0.67 -6.55 -7.63
C VAL A 192 -1.99 -5.96 -8.13
N GLN A 193 -3.09 -6.71 -8.15
CA GLN A 193 -4.40 -6.18 -8.59
C GLN A 193 -4.89 -5.03 -7.67
N ARG A 194 -4.60 -5.09 -6.36
CA ARG A 194 -5.01 -4.06 -5.37
C ARG A 194 -4.26 -2.75 -5.56
N TYR A 195 -2.95 -2.82 -5.77
CA TYR A 195 -2.08 -1.64 -5.84
C TYR A 195 -1.74 -1.21 -7.29
N LYS A 196 -2.36 -1.87 -8.29
CA LYS A 196 -2.19 -1.65 -9.73
C LYS A 196 -2.21 -0.16 -10.12
N GLY A 197 -1.15 0.31 -10.76
CA GLY A 197 -1.03 1.68 -11.27
C GLY A 197 -1.00 2.76 -10.18
N GLN A 198 -0.72 2.40 -8.92
CA GLN A 198 -0.56 3.34 -7.80
C GLN A 198 0.91 3.49 -7.35
N LEU A 199 1.82 2.68 -7.88
CA LEU A 199 3.23 2.58 -7.51
C LEU A 199 4.12 2.92 -8.71
N ILE A 200 5.38 3.32 -8.46
CA ILE A 200 6.38 3.52 -9.54
C ILE A 200 7.04 2.22 -10.00
N GLY A 201 6.98 1.17 -9.17
CA GLY A 201 7.54 -0.14 -9.49
C GLY A 201 7.40 -1.14 -8.35
N TRP A 202 7.71 -2.39 -8.66
CA TRP A 202 7.55 -3.56 -7.79
C TRP A 202 8.85 -4.31 -7.59
N ASP A 203 9.19 -4.65 -6.35
CA ASP A 203 10.22 -5.65 -6.05
C ASP A 203 9.55 -7.02 -6.17
N VAL A 204 9.74 -7.68 -7.32
CA VAL A 204 8.92 -8.87 -7.68
C VAL A 204 9.39 -10.11 -6.93
N VAL A 205 10.71 -10.35 -6.91
CA VAL A 205 11.38 -11.39 -6.12
C VAL A 205 12.62 -10.77 -5.48
N ASN A 206 12.57 -10.54 -4.17
CA ASN A 206 13.66 -9.95 -3.38
C ASN A 206 14.73 -11.00 -3.05
N GLU A 207 16.01 -10.60 -3.07
CA GLU A 207 17.17 -11.44 -2.73
C GLU A 207 17.28 -12.72 -3.58
N ASN A 208 17.06 -12.55 -4.88
CA ASN A 208 16.99 -13.63 -5.86
C ASN A 208 18.37 -14.06 -6.40
N LEU A 209 19.45 -13.41 -5.97
CA LEU A 209 20.84 -13.84 -6.19
C LEU A 209 21.38 -14.68 -5.02
N HIS A 210 21.01 -14.34 -3.79
CA HIS A 210 21.47 -15.04 -2.58
C HIS A 210 20.63 -16.29 -2.26
N PHE A 211 19.33 -16.26 -2.53
CA PHE A 211 18.41 -17.36 -2.22
C PHE A 211 17.68 -17.88 -3.46
N SER A 212 17.10 -19.08 -3.33
CA SER A 212 16.41 -19.79 -4.41
C SER A 212 15.19 -20.59 -3.92
N PHE A 213 14.57 -20.19 -2.80
CA PHE A 213 13.46 -20.93 -2.17
C PHE A 213 12.31 -21.24 -3.15
N PHE A 214 11.89 -20.28 -3.97
CA PHE A 214 10.84 -20.51 -4.96
C PHE A 214 11.37 -21.25 -6.20
N GLU A 215 12.53 -20.88 -6.74
CA GLU A 215 13.10 -21.50 -7.95
C GLU A 215 13.45 -22.99 -7.74
N SER A 216 13.85 -23.38 -6.53
CA SER A 216 14.13 -24.77 -6.15
C SER A 216 12.86 -25.62 -5.93
N LYS A 217 11.78 -25.03 -5.40
CA LYS A 217 10.51 -25.74 -5.16
C LYS A 217 9.54 -25.73 -6.35
N LEU A 218 9.60 -24.71 -7.22
CA LEU A 218 8.59 -24.41 -8.24
C LEU A 218 9.15 -24.32 -9.69
N GLY A 219 10.45 -24.50 -9.88
CA GLY A 219 11.12 -24.51 -11.19
C GLY A 219 12.04 -23.31 -11.44
N GLN A 220 13.12 -23.52 -12.20
CA GLN A 220 14.14 -22.51 -12.51
C GLN A 220 13.65 -21.35 -13.40
N ASP A 221 12.46 -21.49 -13.98
CA ASP A 221 11.76 -20.45 -14.75
C ASP A 221 10.83 -19.59 -13.86
N PHE A 222 10.68 -19.92 -12.58
CA PHE A 222 9.72 -19.29 -11.66
C PHE A 222 9.83 -17.76 -11.67
N SER A 223 11.04 -17.22 -11.53
CA SER A 223 11.27 -15.78 -11.52
C SER A 223 10.81 -15.12 -12.82
N ALA A 224 11.08 -15.73 -13.98
CA ALA A 224 10.64 -15.24 -15.27
C ALA A 224 9.09 -15.29 -15.39
N ARG A 225 8.46 -16.38 -14.92
CA ARG A 225 6.99 -16.48 -14.86
C ARG A 225 6.37 -15.40 -13.97
N MET A 226 6.92 -15.14 -12.79
CA MET A 226 6.38 -14.12 -11.87
C MET A 226 6.51 -12.72 -12.46
N HIS A 227 7.66 -12.34 -13.02
CA HIS A 227 7.80 -11.01 -13.64
C HIS A 227 6.84 -10.81 -14.82
N ASN A 228 6.62 -11.84 -15.66
CA ASN A 228 5.59 -11.79 -16.71
C ASN A 228 4.18 -11.66 -16.14
N GLN A 229 3.84 -12.37 -15.07
CA GLN A 229 2.53 -12.27 -14.43
C GLN A 229 2.29 -10.87 -13.82
N VAL A 230 3.27 -10.31 -13.13
CA VAL A 230 3.18 -8.94 -12.58
C VAL A 230 3.05 -7.92 -13.72
N HIS A 231 3.82 -8.05 -14.80
CA HIS A 231 3.69 -7.18 -15.97
C HIS A 231 2.29 -7.25 -16.61
N ASN A 232 1.74 -8.44 -16.78
CA ASN A 232 0.40 -8.62 -17.35
C ASN A 232 -0.71 -8.02 -16.47
N ILE A 233 -0.53 -8.02 -15.14
CA ILE A 233 -1.47 -7.38 -14.22
C ILE A 233 -1.26 -5.86 -14.20
N ASP A 234 -0.03 -5.35 -14.11
CA ASP A 234 0.28 -3.92 -13.99
C ASP A 234 1.34 -3.43 -14.99
N PRO A 235 1.00 -3.34 -16.30
CA PRO A 235 1.97 -3.18 -17.39
C PRO A 235 2.67 -1.82 -17.46
N ARG A 236 2.29 -0.86 -16.61
CA ARG A 236 2.89 0.49 -16.56
C ARG A 236 3.92 0.67 -15.43
N THR A 237 4.21 -0.39 -14.66
CA THR A 237 5.18 -0.34 -13.56
C THR A 237 6.53 -0.92 -13.93
N LEU A 238 7.60 -0.36 -13.34
CA LEU A 238 8.94 -0.94 -13.40
C LEU A 238 9.01 -2.20 -12.52
N LEU A 239 9.69 -3.24 -13.00
CA LEU A 239 9.84 -4.51 -12.28
C LEU A 239 11.28 -4.66 -11.79
N PHE A 240 11.48 -4.39 -10.50
CA PHE A 240 12.78 -4.48 -9.86
C PHE A 240 13.11 -5.94 -9.53
N LEU A 241 14.24 -6.39 -10.05
CA LEU A 241 15.11 -7.27 -9.26
C LEU A 241 15.68 -6.39 -8.15
N ASN A 242 15.64 -6.83 -6.89
CA ASN A 242 16.14 -6.06 -5.76
C ASN A 242 16.96 -6.98 -4.84
N ASP A 243 18.21 -6.59 -4.58
CA ASP A 243 19.22 -7.43 -3.92
C ASP A 243 20.30 -6.57 -3.22
N TYR A 244 21.01 -7.14 -2.26
CA TYR A 244 22.08 -6.49 -1.49
C TYR A 244 23.49 -6.88 -1.98
N ASN A 245 24.54 -6.36 -1.34
CA ASN A 245 25.98 -6.62 -1.56
C ASN A 245 26.57 -6.32 -2.95
N THR A 246 25.73 -6.17 -3.97
CA THR A 246 26.08 -5.97 -5.38
C THR A 246 27.08 -4.83 -5.58
N ILE A 247 26.96 -3.73 -4.82
CA ILE A 247 27.86 -2.57 -4.84
C ILE A 247 28.61 -2.35 -3.51
N GLU A 248 28.21 -3.07 -2.45
CA GLU A 248 28.67 -2.89 -1.08
C GLU A 248 29.85 -3.79 -0.71
N GLU A 249 29.85 -5.06 -1.15
CA GLU A 249 30.88 -6.05 -0.82
C GLU A 249 31.42 -6.77 -2.06
N SER A 250 32.56 -6.27 -2.53
CA SER A 250 33.41 -6.83 -3.59
C SER A 250 33.75 -8.33 -3.48
N ARG A 251 33.60 -8.93 -2.30
CA ARG A 251 33.86 -10.36 -2.04
C ARG A 251 32.64 -11.25 -2.21
N ASP A 252 31.44 -10.68 -2.40
CA ASP A 252 30.22 -11.46 -2.61
C ASP A 252 30.10 -11.97 -4.06
N GLY A 253 30.56 -13.20 -4.27
CA GLY A 253 30.50 -13.88 -5.56
C GLY A 253 29.09 -14.29 -6.00
N LEU A 254 28.05 -14.15 -5.15
CA LEU A 254 26.66 -14.45 -5.50
C LEU A 254 25.98 -13.23 -6.12
N SER A 255 26.14 -12.05 -5.51
CA SER A 255 25.47 -10.80 -5.92
C SER A 255 26.30 -9.87 -6.80
N SER A 256 27.58 -10.17 -7.06
CA SER A 256 28.43 -9.39 -7.98
C SER A 256 27.74 -8.96 -9.30
N PRO A 257 28.04 -7.77 -9.88
CA PRO A 257 27.31 -7.22 -11.03
C PRO A 257 27.16 -8.15 -12.23
N SER A 258 28.14 -9.02 -12.50
CA SER A 258 28.06 -10.02 -13.57
C SER A 258 26.98 -11.10 -13.32
N ARG A 259 26.79 -11.52 -12.07
CA ARG A 259 25.69 -12.41 -11.63
C ARG A 259 24.35 -11.70 -11.67
N TYR A 260 24.31 -10.43 -11.25
CA TYR A 260 23.11 -9.60 -11.33
C TYR A 260 22.59 -9.50 -12.78
N ILE A 261 23.47 -9.16 -13.72
CA ILE A 261 23.17 -9.14 -15.16
C ILE A 261 22.83 -10.54 -15.70
N GLN A 262 23.44 -11.62 -15.18
CA GLN A 262 23.06 -12.99 -15.53
C GLN A 262 21.61 -13.32 -15.11
N LYS A 263 21.18 -12.91 -13.90
CA LYS A 263 19.81 -13.13 -13.42
C LYS A 263 18.78 -12.27 -14.17
N ILE A 264 19.11 -11.02 -14.51
CA ILE A 264 18.29 -10.19 -15.42
C ILE A 264 18.06 -10.93 -16.76
N ARG A 265 19.12 -11.46 -17.37
CA ARG A 265 19.03 -12.21 -18.63
C ARG A 265 18.23 -13.51 -18.49
N GLN A 266 18.30 -14.19 -17.33
CA GLN A 266 17.43 -15.35 -17.01
C GLN A 266 15.95 -14.92 -16.96
N ILE A 267 15.61 -13.81 -16.30
CA ILE A 267 14.24 -13.31 -16.20
C ILE A 267 13.70 -12.86 -17.58
N GLN A 268 14.54 -12.20 -18.39
CA GLN A 268 14.20 -11.77 -19.75
C GLN A 268 14.16 -12.91 -20.78
N SER A 269 14.57 -14.14 -20.43
CA SER A 269 14.64 -15.26 -21.38
C SER A 269 13.27 -15.61 -21.98
N SER A 270 12.20 -15.52 -21.18
CA SER A 270 10.81 -15.75 -21.61
C SER A 270 10.17 -14.51 -22.23
N ASN A 271 10.63 -13.30 -21.90
CA ASN A 271 10.11 -12.04 -22.44
C ASN A 271 11.15 -10.92 -22.32
N ARG A 272 11.67 -10.45 -23.46
CA ARG A 272 12.68 -9.39 -23.53
C ARG A 272 12.10 -7.97 -23.42
N GLN A 273 10.78 -7.81 -23.47
CA GLN A 273 10.10 -6.51 -23.38
C GLN A 273 9.70 -6.13 -21.95
N LEU A 274 9.99 -6.99 -20.96
CA LEU A 274 9.74 -6.68 -19.55
C LEU A 274 10.46 -5.38 -19.13
N PRO A 275 9.76 -4.41 -18.51
CA PRO A 275 10.34 -3.15 -18.05
C PRO A 275 11.12 -3.37 -16.75
N LEU A 276 12.20 -4.16 -16.83
CA LEU A 276 13.02 -4.49 -15.68
C LEU A 276 13.84 -3.29 -15.21
N ALA A 277 13.97 -3.16 -13.89
CA ALA A 277 14.80 -2.18 -13.23
C ALA A 277 15.78 -2.85 -12.26
N ILE A 278 16.82 -2.11 -11.88
CA ILE A 278 17.89 -2.55 -10.98
C ILE A 278 17.62 -1.94 -9.60
N GLY A 279 17.39 -2.79 -8.60
CA GLY A 279 17.26 -2.43 -7.19
C GLY A 279 18.49 -2.89 -6.41
N LEU A 280 19.15 -1.94 -5.74
CA LEU A 280 20.37 -2.16 -4.97
C LEU A 280 20.10 -1.73 -3.54
N GLU A 281 20.00 -2.70 -2.62
CA GLU A 281 19.59 -2.43 -1.23
C GLU A 281 20.60 -1.57 -0.46
N SER A 282 21.83 -1.45 -0.97
CA SER A 282 22.84 -0.48 -0.50
C SER A 282 23.12 -0.62 1.00
N HIS A 283 23.20 -1.86 1.48
CA HIS A 283 23.38 -2.25 2.88
C HIS A 283 24.83 -2.09 3.36
N PHE A 284 25.40 -0.90 3.12
CA PHE A 284 26.78 -0.58 3.45
C PHE A 284 27.08 -0.74 4.95
N PRO A 285 28.19 -1.40 5.34
CA PRO A 285 28.66 -1.46 6.72
C PRO A 285 29.15 -0.09 7.22
N SER A 286 29.33 0.04 8.53
CA SER A 286 29.89 1.25 9.17
C SER A 286 31.38 1.51 8.87
N SER A 287 32.04 0.59 8.17
CA SER A 287 33.42 0.75 7.67
C SER A 287 33.45 1.62 6.40
N PRO A 288 34.63 2.11 5.97
CA PRO A 288 34.72 2.85 4.71
C PRO A 288 34.21 2.00 3.53
N PRO A 289 33.27 2.48 2.71
CA PRO A 289 32.80 1.75 1.53
C PRO A 289 33.95 1.64 0.52
N ASN A 290 34.02 0.52 -0.19
CA ASN A 290 34.96 0.33 -1.29
C ASN A 290 34.52 1.18 -2.50
N LEU A 291 34.75 2.50 -2.44
CA LEU A 291 34.33 3.42 -3.49
C LEU A 291 34.86 3.02 -4.88
N PRO A 292 36.10 2.53 -5.06
CA PRO A 292 36.54 1.97 -6.35
C PRO A 292 35.70 0.78 -6.86
N TYR A 293 35.09 -0.04 -5.99
CA TYR A 293 34.22 -1.15 -6.39
C TYR A 293 32.77 -0.73 -6.63
N MET A 294 32.20 0.08 -5.73
CA MET A 294 30.92 0.75 -5.97
C MET A 294 30.98 1.53 -7.29
N ARG A 295 32.13 2.15 -7.59
CA ARG A 295 32.45 2.81 -8.85
C ARG A 295 32.66 1.86 -10.01
N ALA A 296 33.37 0.74 -9.88
CA ALA A 296 33.41 -0.27 -10.94
C ALA A 296 32.02 -0.88 -11.25
N SER A 297 30.99 -0.49 -10.49
CA SER A 297 29.57 -0.80 -10.70
C SER A 297 28.69 0.42 -11.08
N LEU A 298 29.22 1.67 -11.10
CA LEU A 298 28.45 2.94 -11.25
C LEU A 298 29.20 4.14 -11.92
N ASP A 299 30.53 4.15 -11.90
CA ASP A 299 31.48 5.05 -12.58
C ASP A 299 31.40 6.59 -12.34
N ILE A 300 32.15 7.07 -11.33
CA ILE A 300 32.90 8.37 -11.26
C ILE A 300 32.07 9.57 -10.75
N LEU A 301 32.52 10.51 -9.89
CA LEU A 301 33.62 10.76 -8.89
C LEU A 301 33.16 12.08 -8.16
N ARG A 302 33.56 12.56 -6.96
CA ARG A 302 34.21 12.16 -5.67
C ARG A 302 34.14 13.44 -4.79
N SER A 303 34.14 13.56 -3.45
CA SER A 303 34.09 12.74 -2.21
C SER A 303 33.09 13.48 -1.26
N SER A 304 33.02 13.47 0.09
CA SER A 304 33.84 13.00 1.24
C SER A 304 32.94 12.83 2.49
N GLY A 305 33.23 11.87 3.37
CA GLY A 305 32.34 11.43 4.48
C GLY A 305 31.40 10.30 4.02
N TYR A 306 31.42 9.11 4.65
CA TYR A 306 31.00 7.86 3.98
C TYR A 306 29.55 7.85 3.47
N PHE A 307 28.58 8.27 4.27
CA PHE A 307 27.18 8.38 3.82
C PHE A 307 27.02 9.41 2.69
N GLU A 308 27.61 10.60 2.85
CA GLU A 308 27.61 11.63 1.80
C GLU A 308 28.28 11.15 0.50
N GLN A 309 29.32 10.31 0.59
CA GLN A 309 30.01 9.73 -0.55
C GLN A 309 29.17 8.70 -1.30
N VAL A 310 28.48 7.80 -0.59
CA VAL A 310 27.56 6.84 -1.21
C VAL A 310 26.44 7.58 -1.95
N LEU A 311 25.86 8.61 -1.33
CA LEU A 311 24.82 9.42 -1.97
C LEU A 311 25.36 10.19 -3.18
N ARG A 312 26.55 10.81 -3.09
CA ARG A 312 27.17 11.52 -4.22
C ARG A 312 27.54 10.60 -5.38
N GLU A 313 28.09 9.42 -5.12
CA GLU A 313 28.45 8.44 -6.16
C GLU A 313 27.21 7.86 -6.86
N ALA A 314 26.13 7.61 -6.11
CA ALA A 314 24.86 7.22 -6.70
C ALA A 314 24.24 8.37 -7.53
N HIS A 315 24.30 9.61 -7.05
CA HIS A 315 23.79 10.78 -7.77
C HIS A 315 24.62 11.14 -9.03
N SER A 316 25.91 10.81 -9.09
CA SER A 316 26.73 11.09 -10.28
C SER A 316 26.47 10.15 -11.46
N HIS A 317 25.88 8.97 -11.23
CA HIS A 317 25.62 8.01 -12.31
C HIS A 317 24.29 8.33 -13.06
N PRO A 318 24.32 8.70 -14.36
CA PRO A 318 23.13 9.18 -15.09
C PRO A 318 22.01 8.13 -15.29
N ARG A 319 22.22 6.86 -14.92
CA ARG A 319 21.18 5.81 -14.96
C ARG A 319 20.44 5.64 -13.63
N ILE A 320 20.89 6.26 -12.53
CA ILE A 320 20.18 6.27 -11.25
C ILE A 320 19.00 7.25 -11.33
N ARG A 321 17.77 6.72 -11.34
CA ARG A 321 16.53 7.52 -11.40
C ARG A 321 15.97 7.91 -10.01
N GLY A 322 16.62 7.50 -8.92
CA GLY A 322 16.22 7.87 -7.56
C GLY A 322 16.97 7.11 -6.47
N ILE A 323 16.98 7.65 -5.26
CA ILE A 323 17.59 7.06 -4.06
C ILE A 323 16.52 7.03 -2.96
N VAL A 324 16.36 5.89 -2.28
CA VAL A 324 15.40 5.71 -1.18
C VAL A 324 16.17 5.36 0.09
N LEU A 325 15.99 6.14 1.15
CA LEU A 325 16.69 5.94 2.43
C LEU A 325 15.84 5.11 3.39
N TRP A 326 16.40 4.02 3.92
CA TRP A 326 15.70 3.12 4.85
C TRP A 326 15.75 3.65 6.31
N THR A 327 15.30 4.90 6.48
CA THR A 327 15.48 5.74 7.68
C THR A 327 14.19 5.96 8.48
N ALA A 328 13.22 5.05 8.36
CA ALA A 328 11.90 5.18 8.98
C ALA A 328 12.00 5.40 10.50
N TRP A 329 11.28 6.43 10.98
CA TRP A 329 11.13 6.77 12.39
C TRP A 329 9.92 6.05 13.01
N LYS A 330 10.03 5.73 14.29
CA LYS A 330 8.96 5.24 15.18
C LYS A 330 9.16 5.89 16.56
N PRO A 331 8.17 5.89 17.48
CA PRO A 331 8.32 6.51 18.80
C PRO A 331 9.54 6.06 19.61
N ASN A 332 10.06 4.86 19.34
CA ASN A 332 11.25 4.30 19.99
C ASN A 332 12.53 4.43 19.13
N GLY A 333 12.68 5.54 18.38
CA GLY A 333 13.84 5.81 17.51
C GLY A 333 13.64 5.37 16.05
N CYS A 334 14.71 5.25 15.27
CA CYS A 334 14.65 4.76 13.88
C CYS A 334 14.79 3.22 13.77
N TYR A 335 14.79 2.69 12.55
CA TYR A 335 15.12 1.27 12.29
C TYR A 335 16.63 0.96 12.38
N ARG A 336 17.48 1.69 11.64
CA ARG A 336 18.96 1.53 11.65
C ARG A 336 19.72 2.85 11.54
N MET A 337 19.28 3.74 10.65
CA MET A 337 19.86 5.09 10.48
C MET A 337 18.79 6.13 10.78
N CYS A 338 19.06 7.00 11.75
CA CYS A 338 18.16 8.07 12.16
C CYS A 338 18.58 9.35 11.45
N LEU A 339 17.64 10.08 10.84
CA LEU A 339 17.90 11.44 10.33
C LEU A 339 17.62 12.49 11.42
N THR A 340 16.63 12.26 12.27
CA THR A 340 16.27 13.11 13.42
C THR A 340 16.30 12.34 14.74
N ASP A 341 16.29 13.06 15.86
CA ASP A 341 15.89 12.52 17.15
C ASP A 341 14.35 12.39 17.27
N ASN A 342 13.87 11.93 18.43
CA ASN A 342 12.44 11.78 18.74
C ASN A 342 11.67 13.11 18.88
N ASN A 343 12.35 14.26 18.90
CA ASN A 343 11.74 15.58 18.88
C ASN A 343 11.82 16.21 17.48
N PHE A 344 12.09 15.39 16.44
CA PHE A 344 12.33 15.80 15.06
C PHE A 344 13.47 16.83 14.87
N ARG A 345 14.42 16.89 15.82
CA ARG A 345 15.64 17.71 15.69
C ARG A 345 16.68 16.96 14.86
N ASN A 346 17.33 17.65 13.95
CA ASN A 346 18.23 17.02 12.97
C ASN A 346 19.50 16.45 13.60
N LEU A 347 19.88 15.24 13.20
CA LEU A 347 21.14 14.59 13.56
C LEU A 347 22.21 14.86 12.49
N PRO A 348 23.51 14.58 12.74
CA PRO A 348 24.57 14.76 11.74
C PRO A 348 24.30 14.05 10.40
N THR A 349 23.62 12.90 10.44
CA THR A 349 23.10 12.15 9.30
C THR A 349 22.00 12.89 8.53
N GLY A 350 21.04 13.51 9.22
CA GLY A 350 20.02 14.36 8.60
C GLY A 350 20.61 15.63 7.99
N ASN A 351 21.58 16.26 8.67
CA ASN A 351 22.29 17.43 8.16
C ASN A 351 23.03 17.15 6.83
N VAL A 352 23.50 15.90 6.61
CA VAL A 352 24.05 15.47 5.31
C VAL A 352 22.96 15.41 4.24
N VAL A 353 21.77 14.88 4.54
CA VAL A 353 20.65 14.83 3.59
C VAL A 353 20.20 16.25 3.21
N ASP A 354 19.98 17.14 4.19
CA ASP A 354 19.54 18.51 3.92
C ASP A 354 20.57 19.33 3.15
N LYS A 355 21.87 19.13 3.43
CA LYS A 355 22.98 19.69 2.66
C LYS A 355 22.89 19.25 1.19
N LEU A 356 22.77 17.95 0.93
CA LEU A 356 22.71 17.42 -0.43
C LEU A 356 21.42 17.84 -1.16
N LEU A 357 20.27 17.84 -0.49
CA LEU A 357 19.02 18.37 -1.04
C LEU A 357 19.11 19.87 -1.39
N LYS A 358 19.90 20.65 -0.64
CA LYS A 358 20.19 22.05 -0.95
C LYS A 358 21.19 22.22 -2.10
N GLU A 359 22.15 21.32 -2.27
CA GLU A 359 23.12 21.34 -3.38
C GLU A 359 22.53 20.90 -4.72
N TRP A 360 21.64 19.90 -4.70
CA TRP A 360 21.03 19.22 -5.86
C TRP A 360 19.60 19.67 -6.20
N GLY A 361 18.88 20.22 -5.22
CA GLY A 361 17.49 20.64 -5.37
C GLY A 361 17.31 21.87 -6.27
N LYS A 362 16.11 22.48 -6.20
CA LYS A 362 15.68 23.58 -7.09
C LYS A 362 16.73 24.71 -7.23
N ARG A 363 17.52 24.64 -8.30
CA ARG A 363 18.34 25.74 -8.78
C ARG A 363 17.49 26.68 -9.63
N THR A 364 17.00 27.75 -9.02
CA THR A 364 16.51 28.91 -9.78
C THR A 364 17.73 29.61 -10.40
N VAL A 365 17.97 29.37 -11.69
CA VAL A 365 18.93 30.16 -12.47
C VAL A 365 18.19 31.39 -12.99
N SER A 366 18.60 32.58 -12.54
CA SER A 366 18.10 33.87 -13.05
C SER A 366 19.26 34.68 -13.58
N THR A 367 19.19 35.05 -14.85
CA THR A 367 20.19 35.82 -15.60
C THR A 367 19.52 36.40 -16.85
N MET A 368 20.11 37.43 -17.44
CA MET A 368 19.71 37.89 -18.77
C MET A 368 20.36 37.03 -19.86
N THR A 369 19.81 37.11 -21.07
CA THR A 369 20.43 36.61 -22.30
C THR A 369 21.60 37.50 -22.71
N ASP A 370 22.42 37.02 -23.64
CA ASP A 370 23.38 37.86 -24.36
C ASP A 370 22.69 38.85 -25.32
N GLU A 371 23.51 39.65 -26.02
CA GLU A 371 23.08 40.62 -27.04
C GLU A 371 22.37 40.00 -28.25
N ASN A 372 22.51 38.70 -28.45
CA ASN A 372 21.89 37.93 -29.54
C ASN A 372 20.61 37.19 -29.09
N GLY A 373 20.24 37.29 -27.81
CA GLY A 373 19.07 36.63 -27.23
C GLY A 373 19.31 35.19 -26.76
N PHE A 374 20.55 34.73 -26.65
CA PHE A 374 20.90 33.39 -26.17
C PHE A 374 21.17 33.35 -24.67
N LEU A 375 20.89 32.19 -24.06
CA LEU A 375 21.30 31.83 -22.72
C LEU A 375 21.81 30.38 -22.73
N GLU A 376 23.10 30.20 -22.48
CA GLU A 376 23.69 28.88 -22.19
C GLU A 376 23.86 28.70 -20.69
N THR A 377 23.36 27.59 -20.14
CA THR A 377 23.45 27.29 -18.70
C THR A 377 23.40 25.78 -18.44
N SER A 378 23.85 25.36 -17.26
CA SER A 378 23.88 23.96 -16.81
C SER A 378 22.87 23.71 -15.71
N LEU A 379 21.82 22.95 -16.04
CA LEU A 379 20.76 22.53 -15.13
C LEU A 379 20.94 21.05 -14.74
N PHE A 380 20.39 20.65 -13.59
CA PHE A 380 20.24 19.23 -13.23
C PHE A 380 19.09 18.58 -14.01
N HIS A 381 19.04 17.25 -14.06
CA HIS A 381 17.93 16.53 -14.67
C HIS A 381 16.61 16.75 -13.91
N GLY A 382 15.54 17.03 -14.65
CA GLY A 382 14.21 17.31 -14.09
C GLY A 382 13.38 18.27 -14.94
N ASP A 383 12.21 18.62 -14.42
CA ASP A 383 11.25 19.53 -15.04
C ASP A 383 11.43 20.96 -14.53
N TYR A 384 11.42 21.94 -15.44
CA TYR A 384 11.63 23.36 -15.14
C TYR A 384 10.55 24.23 -15.77
N ASP A 385 10.01 25.14 -14.97
CA ASP A 385 9.29 26.32 -15.44
C ASP A 385 10.31 27.43 -15.74
N VAL A 386 10.47 27.76 -17.02
CA VAL A 386 11.33 28.85 -17.51
C VAL A 386 10.49 30.11 -17.61
N GLU A 387 10.70 31.05 -16.69
CA GLU A 387 10.08 32.37 -16.73
C GLU A 387 11.00 33.37 -17.47
N ILE A 388 10.50 33.95 -18.56
CA ILE A 388 11.21 34.95 -19.35
C ILE A 388 10.44 36.27 -19.25
N SER A 389 11.13 37.35 -18.88
CA SER A 389 10.55 38.70 -18.81
C SER A 389 11.37 39.71 -19.61
N HIS A 390 10.71 40.71 -20.20
CA HIS A 390 11.39 41.72 -21.01
C HIS A 390 11.68 42.99 -20.18
N PRO A 391 12.94 43.45 -20.06
CA PRO A 391 13.35 44.46 -19.07
C PRO A 391 12.65 45.82 -19.21
N VAL A 392 12.11 46.14 -20.40
CA VAL A 392 11.43 47.42 -20.67
C VAL A 392 9.90 47.28 -20.80
N LYS A 393 9.38 46.08 -21.16
CA LYS A 393 7.93 45.87 -21.31
C LYS A 393 7.37 45.37 -19.98
N LYS A 394 6.89 46.30 -19.13
CA LYS A 394 6.20 45.95 -17.88
C LYS A 394 5.04 44.98 -18.17
N ASN A 395 4.88 43.98 -17.30
CA ASN A 395 3.90 42.89 -17.39
C ASN A 395 4.07 41.96 -18.61
N TYR A 396 5.18 42.02 -19.35
CA TYR A 396 5.50 41.04 -20.40
C TYR A 396 6.36 39.91 -19.84
N THR A 397 5.67 38.89 -19.30
CA THR A 397 6.24 37.64 -18.78
C THR A 397 5.68 36.46 -19.56
N PHE A 398 6.54 35.53 -19.97
CA PHE A 398 6.18 34.26 -20.60
C PHE A 398 6.75 33.09 -19.79
N THR A 399 5.95 32.04 -19.57
CA THR A 399 6.40 30.83 -18.87
C THR A 399 6.39 29.64 -19.82
N HIS A 400 7.54 29.00 -20.01
CA HIS A 400 7.68 27.79 -20.81
C HIS A 400 8.02 26.59 -19.92
N LYS A 401 7.51 25.39 -20.23
CA LYS A 401 7.86 24.17 -19.51
C LYS A 401 8.89 23.38 -20.31
N MET A 402 10.09 23.21 -19.75
CA MET A 402 11.16 22.39 -20.33
C MET A 402 11.49 21.19 -19.43
N GLN A 403 12.02 20.13 -20.03
CA GLN A 403 12.52 18.95 -19.32
C GLN A 403 13.98 18.71 -19.71
N VAL A 404 14.85 18.57 -18.70
CA VAL A 404 16.30 18.41 -18.87
C VAL A 404 16.65 16.92 -18.79
N LEU A 405 16.79 16.28 -19.95
CA LEU A 405 17.09 14.84 -20.07
C LEU A 405 18.59 14.52 -20.02
N SER A 406 18.93 13.23 -19.94
CA SER A 406 20.34 12.78 -19.93
C SER A 406 20.99 12.91 -21.32
N LYS A 407 22.32 13.05 -21.38
CA LYS A 407 23.03 13.17 -22.66
C LYS A 407 22.84 11.95 -23.58
N ASP A 408 22.72 10.76 -23.00
CA ASP A 408 22.41 9.51 -23.71
C ASP A 408 21.05 9.54 -24.44
N GLU A 409 20.13 10.40 -23.99
CA GLU A 409 18.79 10.58 -24.54
C GLU A 409 18.69 11.78 -25.50
N SER A 410 19.78 12.55 -25.72
CA SER A 410 19.73 13.81 -26.47
C SER A 410 20.83 13.97 -27.53
N GLU A 411 20.50 13.70 -28.80
CA GLU A 411 21.19 14.33 -29.95
C GLU A 411 20.80 15.82 -30.12
N LYS A 412 19.79 16.29 -29.37
CA LYS A 412 19.20 17.64 -29.48
C LYS A 412 19.15 18.37 -28.14
N THR A 413 20.31 18.69 -27.57
CA THR A 413 20.41 19.46 -26.30
C THR A 413 20.26 20.98 -26.48
N ARG A 414 20.03 21.47 -27.70
CA ARG A 414 19.68 22.88 -27.98
C ARG A 414 18.19 23.02 -28.24
N GLN A 415 17.47 23.64 -27.30
CA GLN A 415 16.09 24.10 -27.48
C GLN A 415 16.09 25.60 -27.76
N PHE A 416 15.50 26.01 -28.88
CA PHE A 416 15.38 27.41 -29.25
C PHE A 416 13.95 27.89 -28.93
N ILE A 417 13.80 28.75 -27.92
CA ILE A 417 12.53 29.40 -27.59
C ILE A 417 12.45 30.71 -28.37
N GLN A 418 11.80 30.68 -29.54
CA GLN A 418 11.58 31.89 -30.32
C GLN A 418 10.49 32.75 -29.67
N LEU A 419 10.86 33.97 -29.27
CA LEU A 419 9.93 34.98 -28.78
C LEU A 419 9.54 35.91 -29.93
N SER A 420 8.26 35.90 -30.32
CA SER A 420 7.68 36.97 -31.13
C SER A 420 7.38 38.17 -30.21
N ILE A 421 7.99 39.33 -30.47
CA ILE A 421 7.98 40.53 -29.61
C ILE A 421 7.06 41.61 -30.19
#